data_AF-A0A1L6ZP65-F1
#
_entry.id   AF-A0A1L6ZP65-F1
#
_cell.length_a   1.000
_cell.length_b   1.000
_cell.length_c   1.000
_cell.angle_alpha   90.00
_cell.angle_beta   90.00
_cell.angle_gamma   90.00
#
_symmetry.space_group_name_H-M   'P 1'
#
loop_
_entity.id
_entity.type
_entity.pdbx_description
1 polymer ?
#
loop_
_entity_poly.entity_id
_entity_poly.type
_entity_poly.pdbx_seq_one_letter_code
_entity_poly.pdbx_strand_id
1 'polypeptide(L)'
;MHLHVGYYEQGFDYEGVFFKSLETGRWLLFFDQKSYGLTFSKKYEKWKDVGLLIGEYPIEDGQIEDEGNKIFGHFLKENNIVE
;
A
#
# COMPACT_ATOMS: atom_id res chain seq x y z
N MET A 1 -8.82 -1.62 12.40
CA MET A 1 -8.95 -0.35 11.64
C MET A 1 -8.27 -0.55 10.29
N HIS A 2 -8.86 -0.06 9.21
CA HIS A 2 -8.22 -0.05 7.90
C HIS A 2 -8.41 1.32 7.24
N LEU A 3 -7.51 1.69 6.35
CA LEU A 3 -7.55 2.93 5.59
C LEU A 3 -7.22 2.62 4.12
N HIS A 4 -8.05 3.07 3.21
CA HIS A 4 -7.73 3.05 1.78
C HIS A 4 -6.81 4.23 1.44
N VAL A 5 -5.81 3.96 0.62
CA VAL A 5 -4.88 4.95 0.08
C VAL A 5 -4.86 4.84 -1.43
N GLY A 6 -4.65 5.94 -2.13
CA GLY A 6 -4.79 5.97 -3.58
C GLY A 6 -3.75 6.82 -4.27
N TYR A 7 -3.54 6.53 -5.56
CA TYR A 7 -2.76 7.33 -6.48
C TYR A 7 -3.58 7.55 -7.75
N TYR A 8 -3.98 8.80 -7.98
CA TYR A 8 -4.95 9.20 -9.03
C TYR A 8 -4.37 10.18 -10.05
N GLU A 9 -3.06 10.33 -10.10
CA GLU A 9 -2.40 11.26 -11.03
C GLU A 9 -2.13 10.58 -12.38
N GLN A 10 -1.94 11.40 -13.42
CA GLN A 10 -1.53 10.94 -14.76
C GLN A 10 -2.46 9.87 -15.40
N GLY A 11 -3.73 9.83 -14.98
CA GLY A 11 -4.71 8.86 -15.49
C GLY A 11 -4.61 7.47 -14.85
N PHE A 12 -3.78 7.31 -13.82
CA PHE A 12 -3.77 6.11 -12.99
C PHE A 12 -4.92 6.15 -11.97
N ASP A 13 -5.35 4.96 -11.55
CA ASP A 13 -6.37 4.73 -10.53
C ASP A 13 -5.97 3.49 -9.71
N TYR A 14 -4.92 3.66 -8.90
CA TYR A 14 -4.42 2.58 -8.05
C TYR A 14 -4.83 2.82 -6.60
N GLU A 15 -5.30 1.76 -5.95
CA GLU A 15 -5.64 1.76 -4.53
C GLU A 15 -4.83 0.70 -3.78
N GLY A 16 -4.33 1.11 -2.62
CA GLY A 16 -3.77 0.24 -1.59
C GLY A 16 -4.60 0.30 -0.33
N VAL A 17 -4.33 -0.60 0.60
CA VAL A 17 -5.03 -0.62 1.89
C VAL A 17 -4.04 -0.79 3.03
N PHE A 18 -4.17 0.07 4.02
CA PHE A 18 -3.49 -0.05 5.30
C PHE A 18 -4.38 -0.80 6.28
N PHE A 19 -3.82 -1.80 6.98
CA PHE A 19 -4.45 -2.44 8.14
C PHE A 19 -3.65 -2.15 9.40
N LYS A 20 -4.34 -1.76 10.48
CA LYS A 20 -3.70 -1.62 11.79
C LYS A 20 -3.50 -3.00 12.41
N SER A 21 -2.26 -3.37 12.65
CA SER A 21 -1.92 -4.56 13.43
C SER A 21 -2.27 -4.34 14.89
N LEU A 22 -3.11 -5.22 15.45
CA LEU A 22 -3.46 -5.20 16.87
C LEU A 22 -2.32 -5.74 17.77
N GLU A 23 -1.45 -6.57 17.21
CA GLU A 23 -0.32 -7.16 17.93
C GLU A 23 0.84 -6.16 18.06
N THR A 24 1.20 -5.51 16.94
CA THR A 24 2.39 -4.62 16.90
C THR A 24 2.03 -3.15 17.04
N GLY A 25 0.75 -2.78 16.89
CA GLY A 25 0.32 -1.39 16.85
C GLY A 25 0.87 -0.62 15.64
N ARG A 26 1.36 -1.30 14.60
CA ARG A 26 1.87 -0.69 13.36
C ARG A 26 0.87 -0.81 12.22
N TRP A 27 1.08 -0.01 11.19
CA TRP A 27 0.26 -0.01 9.98
C TRP A 27 0.90 -0.86 8.89
N LEU A 28 0.17 -1.82 8.37
CA LEU A 28 0.61 -2.74 7.32
C LEU A 28 -0.01 -2.32 5.98
N LEU A 29 0.82 -1.98 5.00
CA LEU A 29 0.36 -1.62 3.65
C LEU A 29 0.25 -2.87 2.78
N PHE A 30 -0.92 -3.06 2.17
CA PHE A 30 -1.16 -4.10 1.19
C PHE A 30 -1.53 -3.53 -0.18
N PHE A 31 -1.18 -4.28 -1.22
CA PHE A 31 -1.54 -3.94 -2.59
C PHE A 31 -1.93 -5.19 -3.39
N ASP A 32 -3.09 -5.15 -4.04
CA ASP A 32 -3.55 -6.21 -4.95
C ASP A 32 -3.19 -5.90 -6.40
N GLN A 33 -1.90 -6.02 -6.68
CA GLN A 33 -1.33 -5.90 -8.03
C GLN A 33 -2.05 -6.72 -9.11
N LYS A 34 -2.68 -7.86 -8.78
CA LYS A 34 -3.31 -8.76 -9.76
C LYS A 34 -4.57 -8.18 -10.33
N SER A 35 -5.37 -7.48 -9.51
CA SER A 35 -6.56 -6.78 -9.98
C SER A 35 -6.23 -5.67 -10.98
N TYR A 36 -5.00 -5.16 -10.93
CA TYR A 36 -4.46 -4.18 -11.88
C TYR A 36 -3.64 -4.80 -13.02
N GLY A 37 -3.53 -6.13 -13.12
CA GLY A 37 -2.74 -6.80 -14.15
C GLY A 37 -1.22 -6.58 -14.04
N LEU A 38 -0.73 -6.16 -12.88
CA LEU A 38 0.68 -5.84 -12.65
C LEU A 38 1.49 -7.06 -12.20
N THR A 39 2.77 -7.08 -12.54
CA THR A 39 3.73 -8.08 -12.06
C THR A 39 4.98 -7.39 -11.54
N PHE A 40 5.44 -7.78 -10.35
CA PHE A 40 6.63 -7.21 -9.74
C PHE A 40 7.84 -8.13 -9.87
N SER A 41 9.00 -7.54 -10.15
CA SER A 41 10.28 -8.23 -10.10
C SER A 41 10.70 -8.54 -8.66
N LYS A 42 10.41 -7.61 -7.74
CA LYS A 42 10.61 -7.80 -6.30
C LYS A 42 9.57 -8.77 -5.74
N LYS A 43 10.03 -9.68 -4.89
CA LYS A 43 9.17 -10.62 -4.17
C LYS A 43 8.64 -9.93 -2.92
N TYR A 44 7.32 -9.96 -2.77
CA TYR A 44 6.60 -9.55 -1.58
C TYR A 44 5.90 -10.77 -0.98
N GLU A 45 5.75 -10.76 0.34
CA GLU A 45 4.92 -11.76 1.00
C GLU A 45 3.47 -11.58 0.54
N LYS A 46 2.79 -12.68 0.19
CA LYS A 46 1.40 -12.64 -0.24
C LYS A 46 0.51 -13.19 0.85
N TRP A 47 -0.47 -12.40 1.27
CA TRP A 47 -1.51 -12.81 2.20
C TRP A 47 -2.79 -13.12 1.43
N LYS A 48 -3.48 -14.18 1.88
CA LYS A 48 -4.72 -14.60 1.26
C LYS A 48 -5.76 -13.48 1.39
N ASP A 49 -6.51 -13.24 0.32
CA ASP A 49 -7.65 -12.31 0.28
C ASP A 49 -7.34 -10.80 0.41
N VAL A 50 -6.10 -10.39 0.72
CA VAL A 50 -5.69 -8.96 0.84
C VAL A 50 -4.59 -8.51 -0.12
N GLY A 51 -3.80 -9.44 -0.69
CA GLY A 51 -2.76 -9.11 -1.67
C GLY A 51 -1.33 -9.20 -1.13
N LEU A 52 -0.45 -8.35 -1.64
CA LEU A 52 0.97 -8.33 -1.29
C LEU A 52 1.21 -7.41 -0.09
N LEU A 53 1.93 -7.89 0.93
CA LEU A 53 2.42 -7.06 2.03
C LEU A 53 3.60 -6.23 1.54
N ILE A 54 3.38 -4.93 1.40
CA ILE A 54 4.37 -3.97 0.88
C ILE A 54 5.33 -3.53 1.97
N GLY A 55 4.81 -3.30 3.17
CA GLY A 55 5.62 -2.90 4.31
C GLY A 55 4.81 -2.71 5.59
N GLU A 56 5.56 -2.58 6.69
CA GLU A 56 5.04 -2.25 8.02
C GLU A 56 5.61 -0.89 8.46
N TYR A 57 4.75 0.00 8.92
CA TYR A 57 5.09 1.40 9.17
C TYR A 57 4.69 1.82 10.59
N PRO A 58 5.60 2.43 11.38
CA PRO A 58 5.32 2.95 12.70
C PRO A 58 4.69 4.36 12.62
N ILE A 59 3.53 4.46 11.99
CA ILE A 59 2.79 5.73 11.82
C ILE A 59 1.77 5.85 12.95
N GLU A 60 1.64 7.04 13.53
CA GLU A 60 0.60 7.32 14.51
C GLU A 60 -0.78 7.37 13.85
N ASP A 61 -1.82 6.95 14.58
CA ASP A 61 -3.17 6.85 14.02
C ASP A 61 -3.72 8.20 13.52
N GLY A 62 -3.29 9.32 14.12
CA GLY A 62 -3.68 10.66 13.67
C GLY A 62 -2.96 11.16 12.41
N GLN A 63 -1.93 10.46 11.93
CA GLN A 63 -1.10 10.89 10.79
C GLN A 63 -1.32 10.02 9.54
N ILE A 64 -1.95 8.86 9.70
CA ILE A 64 -2.06 7.86 8.63
C ILE A 64 -2.83 8.36 7.41
N GLU A 65 -3.84 9.23 7.61
CA GLU A 65 -4.62 9.80 6.50
C GLU A 65 -3.76 10.72 5.62
N ASP A 66 -2.87 11.52 6.23
CA ASP A 66 -1.99 12.45 5.52
C ASP A 66 -0.78 11.75 4.87
N GLU A 67 -0.21 10.76 5.55
CA GLU A 67 1.03 10.10 5.11
C GLU A 67 0.76 8.88 4.21
N GLY A 68 -0.39 8.23 4.35
CA GLY A 68 -0.70 6.97 3.68
C GLY A 68 -0.62 7.05 2.15
N ASN A 69 -1.22 8.09 1.55
CA ASN A 69 -1.17 8.31 0.10
C ASN A 69 0.25 8.57 -0.40
N LYS A 70 1.06 9.32 0.37
CA LYS A 70 2.47 9.60 0.00
C LYS A 70 3.31 8.34 0.01
N ILE A 71 3.17 7.52 1.04
CA ILE A 71 3.88 6.24 1.18
C ILE A 71 3.49 5.30 0.05
N PHE A 72 2.20 5.21 -0.26
CA PHE A 72 1.73 4.37 -1.35
C PHE A 72 2.25 4.87 -2.70
N GLY A 73 2.20 6.18 -2.97
CA GLY A 73 2.77 6.78 -4.18
C GLY A 73 4.27 6.52 -4.32
N HIS A 74 5.04 6.62 -3.23
CA HIS A 74 6.46 6.26 -3.22
C HIS A 74 6.70 4.79 -3.58
N PHE A 75 5.91 3.87 -3.01
CA PHE A 75 5.99 2.46 -3.38
C PHE A 75 5.75 2.24 -4.88
N LEU A 76 4.75 2.91 -5.47
CA LEU A 76 4.46 2.79 -6.89
C LEU A 76 5.63 3.27 -7.76
N LYS A 77 6.23 4.42 -7.41
CA LYS A 77 7.40 4.97 -8.10
C LYS A 77 8.63 4.06 -7.96
N GLU A 78 8.91 3.56 -6.77
CA GLU A 78 10.04 2.64 -6.51
C GLU A 78 9.94 1.34 -7.31
N ASN A 79 8.72 0.90 -7.64
CA ASN A 79 8.49 -0.29 -8.44
C ASN A 79 8.28 0.01 -9.93
N ASN A 80 8.52 1.25 -10.38
CA ASN A 80 8.35 1.73 -11.76
C ASN A 80 6.93 1.48 -12.31
N ILE A 81 5.91 1.61 -11.45
CA ILE A 81 4.50 1.48 -11.83
C ILE A 81 3.97 2.83 -12.35
N VAL A 82 4.45 3.93 -11.75
CA VAL A 82 4.14 5.31 -12.12
C VAL A 82 5.42 6.15 -12.13
N GLU A 83 5.41 7.32 -12.79
CA GLU A 83 6.53 8.27 -12.85
C GLU A 83 6.54 9.26 -11.66
#